data_AF-A0A3C1SGR3-F1
#
_entry.id   AF-A0A3C1SGR3-F1
#
_cell.length_a   1.000
_cell.length_b   1.000
_cell.length_c   1.000
_cell.angle_alpha   90.00
_cell.angle_beta   90.00
_cell.angle_gamma   90.00
#
_symmetry.space_group_name_H-M   'P 1'
#
loop_
_entity.id
_entity.type
_entity.pdbx_description
1 polymer ?
#
loop_
_entity_poly.entity_id
_entity_poly.type
_entity_poly.pdbx_seq_one_letter_code
_entity_poly.pdbx_strand_id
1 'polypeptide(L)'
;MDILTDYQLINNDNGQPLFVVIPYADFQRIQEYLEDDKLIVPDKVVGLHIMEGKTLLRAWREYKGLNLNDMSERMRILPSEYSELERQDSLSPQISEAAANALGIDSRLLFL
;
A
#
# COMPACT_ATOMS: atom_id res chain seq x y z
N MET A 1 19.42 -8.40 6.07
CA MET A 1 20.35 -9.06 5.13
C MET A 1 20.77 -8.01 4.13
N ASP A 2 22.05 -7.66 4.08
CA ASP A 2 22.60 -6.76 3.07
C ASP A 2 22.53 -7.44 1.71
N ILE A 3 21.62 -6.99 0.85
CA ILE A 3 21.75 -7.21 -0.58
C ILE A 3 22.80 -6.23 -1.09
N LEU A 4 24.08 -6.59 -0.98
CA LEU A 4 25.13 -5.88 -1.67
C LEU A 4 24.94 -6.18 -3.17
N THR A 5 24.06 -5.43 -3.83
CA THR A 5 23.89 -5.53 -5.29
C THR A 5 25.22 -5.13 -5.90
N ASP A 6 25.87 -6.04 -6.63
CA ASP A 6 27.04 -5.69 -7.42
C ASP A 6 26.59 -4.68 -8.48
N TYR A 7 26.95 -3.41 -8.34
CA TYR A 7 26.49 -2.35 -9.24
C TYR A 7 27.63 -1.47 -9.71
N GLN A 8 27.49 -0.94 -10.92
CA GLN A 8 28.40 0.03 -11.49
C GLN A 8 27.68 1.36 -11.72
N LEU A 9 28.33 2.46 -11.33
CA LEU A 9 27.84 3.81 -11.63
C LEU A 9 28.46 4.33 -12.92
N ILE A 10 27.63 4.90 -13.77
CA ILE A 10 28.05 5.72 -14.92
C ILE A 10 27.74 7.17 -14.54
N ASN A 11 28.79 7.98 -14.39
CA ASN A 11 28.67 9.38 -13.98
C ASN A 11 28.60 10.32 -15.19
N ASN A 12 28.01 11.50 -15.01
CA ASN A 12 28.09 12.60 -15.96
C ASN A 12 29.47 13.29 -15.91
N ASP A 13 29.68 14.28 -16.79
CA ASP A 13 30.93 15.04 -16.89
C ASP A 13 31.31 15.80 -15.59
N ASN A 14 30.32 16.04 -14.71
CA ASN A 14 30.52 16.67 -13.40
C ASN A 14 30.81 15.65 -12.29
N GLY A 15 30.94 14.36 -12.61
CA GLY A 15 31.19 13.28 -11.66
C GLY A 15 29.95 12.83 -10.86
N GLN A 16 28.75 13.29 -11.21
CA GLN A 16 27.52 12.89 -10.54
C GLN A 16 26.95 11.61 -11.18
N PRO A 17 26.44 10.64 -10.39
CA PRO A 17 25.81 9.44 -10.93
C PRO A 17 24.65 9.77 -11.88
N LEU A 18 24.69 9.22 -13.09
CA LEU A 18 23.66 9.38 -14.10
C LEU A 18 22.92 8.07 -14.37
N PHE A 19 23.64 6.94 -14.37
CA PHE A 19 23.06 5.61 -14.51
C PHE A 19 23.67 4.64 -13.49
N VAL A 20 22.87 3.61 -13.16
CA VAL A 20 23.31 2.44 -12.39
C VAL A 20 23.15 1.21 -13.27
N VAL A 21 24.22 0.43 -13.41
CA VAL A 21 24.23 -0.85 -14.10
C VAL A 21 24.25 -1.95 -13.06
N ILE A 22 23.36 -2.91 -13.18
CA ILE A 22 23.24 -4.08 -12.31
C ILE A 22 23.20 -5.36 -13.15
N PRO A 23 23.58 -6.53 -12.59
CA PRO A 23 23.37 -7.82 -13.23
C PRO A 23 21.91 -7.99 -13.66
N TYR A 24 21.72 -8.59 -14.83
CA TYR A 24 20.37 -8.76 -15.39
C TYR A 24 19.44 -9.57 -14.46
N ALA A 25 19.96 -10.57 -13.76
CA ALA A 25 19.18 -11.34 -12.80
C ALA A 25 18.66 -10.48 -11.63
N ASP A 26 19.45 -9.51 -11.18
CA ASP A 26 19.04 -8.58 -10.12
C ASP A 26 18.01 -7.58 -10.65
N PHE A 27 18.18 -7.09 -11.88
CA PHE A 27 17.16 -6.29 -12.55
C PHE A 27 15.83 -7.05 -12.64
N GLN A 28 15.83 -8.31 -13.07
CA GLN A 28 14.63 -9.13 -13.15
C GLN A 28 13.96 -9.30 -11.79
N ARG A 29 14.73 -9.60 -10.73
CA ARG A 29 14.19 -9.71 -9.37
C ARG A 29 13.57 -8.40 -8.87
N ILE A 30 14.22 -7.27 -9.16
CA ILE A 30 13.69 -5.95 -8.82
C ILE A 30 12.42 -5.69 -9.63
N GLN A 31 12.38 -6.03 -10.93
CA GLN A 31 11.18 -5.90 -11.74
C GLN A 31 10.04 -6.77 -11.20
N GLU A 32 10.29 -8.03 -10.86
CA GLU A 32 9.28 -8.92 -10.24
C GLU A 32 8.76 -8.36 -8.92
N TYR A 33 9.65 -7.84 -8.07
CA TYR A 33 9.26 -7.20 -6.81
C TYR A 33 8.43 -5.93 -7.06
N LEU A 34 8.83 -5.09 -8.01
CA LEU A 34 8.12 -3.86 -8.39
C LEU A 34 6.80 -4.14 -9.13
N GLU A 35 6.68 -5.26 -9.83
CA GLU A 35 5.40 -5.69 -10.44
C GLU A 35 4.42 -6.18 -9.36
N ASP A 36 4.94 -6.75 -8.27
CA ASP A 36 4.18 -7.14 -7.07
C ASP A 36 3.98 -5.96 -6.07
N ASP A 37 4.49 -4.75 -6.36
CA ASP A 37 4.33 -3.53 -5.53
C ASP A 37 2.87 -3.18 -5.23
N LYS A 38 1.91 -3.72 -6.00
CA LYS A 38 0.48 -3.53 -5.74
C LYS A 38 0.03 -4.10 -4.40
N LEU A 39 0.82 -4.97 -3.77
CA LEU A 39 0.50 -5.61 -2.49
C LEU A 39 1.44 -5.22 -1.34
N ILE A 40 2.12 -4.08 -1.42
CA ILE A 40 2.92 -3.59 -0.29
C ILE A 40 2.03 -2.97 0.78
N VAL A 41 2.18 -3.45 2.02
CA VAL A 41 1.55 -2.89 3.21
C VAL A 41 2.58 -2.06 3.98
N PRO A 42 2.37 -0.75 4.17
CA PRO A 42 3.25 0.08 4.99
C PRO A 42 3.31 -0.42 6.43
N ASP A 43 4.49 -0.36 7.07
CA ASP A 43 4.68 -0.75 8.48
C ASP A 43 3.69 -0.08 9.43
N LYS A 44 3.30 1.17 9.14
CA LYS A 44 2.29 1.89 9.92
C LYS A 44 0.91 1.22 9.84
N VAL A 45 0.50 0.72 8.68
CA VAL A 45 -0.76 -0.04 8.53
C VAL A 45 -0.69 -1.34 9.30
N VAL A 46 0.45 -2.05 9.23
CA VAL A 46 0.68 -3.28 10.01
C VAL A 46 0.58 -3.01 11.51
N GLY A 47 1.23 -1.94 12.00
CA GLY A 47 1.18 -1.56 13.41
C GLY A 47 -0.24 -1.26 13.89
N LEU A 48 -1.00 -0.47 13.11
CA LEU A 48 -2.40 -0.16 13.41
C LEU A 48 -3.26 -1.43 13.47
N HIS A 49 -3.06 -2.37 12.56
CA HIS A 49 -3.84 -3.61 12.53
C HIS A 49 -3.45 -4.59 13.65
N ILE A 50 -2.17 -4.95 13.73
CA ILE A 50 -1.69 -6.02 14.61
C ILE A 50 -1.52 -5.55 16.05
N MET A 51 -0.99 -4.33 16.27
CA MET A 51 -0.67 -3.85 17.60
C MET A 51 -1.85 -3.11 18.25
N GLU A 52 -2.63 -2.36 17.47
CA GLU A 52 -3.77 -1.59 17.98
C GLU A 52 -5.13 -2.27 17.73
N GLY A 53 -5.16 -3.42 17.04
CA GLY A 53 -6.38 -4.19 16.79
C GLY A 53 -7.38 -3.49 15.88
N LYS A 54 -6.94 -2.53 15.05
CA LYS A 54 -7.82 -1.84 14.09
C LYS A 54 -8.09 -2.74 12.90
N THR A 55 -9.29 -2.67 12.33
CA THR A 55 -9.57 -3.33 11.04
C THR A 55 -8.64 -2.79 9.95
N LEU A 56 -8.37 -3.57 8.91
CA LEU A 56 -7.51 -3.12 7.81
C LEU A 56 -8.09 -1.89 7.11
N LEU A 57 -9.41 -1.85 6.95
CA LEU A 57 -10.11 -0.69 6.41
C LEU A 57 -9.79 0.58 7.22
N ARG A 58 -9.86 0.51 8.55
CA ARG A 58 -9.51 1.62 9.45
C ARG A 58 -8.04 1.98 9.37
N ALA A 59 -7.16 0.98 9.41
CA ALA A 59 -5.71 1.17 9.37
C ALA A 59 -5.28 1.91 8.09
N TRP A 60 -5.81 1.50 6.93
CA TRP A 60 -5.54 2.18 5.66
C TRP A 60 -6.12 3.59 5.61
N ARG A 61 -7.35 3.81 6.11
CA ARG A 61 -7.96 5.14 6.19
C ARG A 61 -7.08 6.10 7.00
N GLU A 62 -6.66 5.69 8.19
CA GLU A 62 -5.81 6.49 9.08
C GLU A 62 -4.40 6.71 8.50
N TYR A 63 -3.83 5.71 7.83
CA TYR A 63 -2.56 5.85 7.12
C TYR A 63 -2.61 6.91 6.01
N LYS A 64 -3.72 6.95 5.25
CA LYS A 64 -3.97 7.93 4.18
C LYS A 64 -4.42 9.30 4.72
N GLY A 65 -4.57 9.46 6.04
CA GLY A 65 -4.99 10.72 6.66
C GLY A 65 -6.45 11.10 6.40
N LEU A 66 -7.29 10.12 6.04
CA LEU A 66 -8.70 10.35 5.72
C LEU A 66 -9.55 10.26 7.00
N ASN A 67 -10.53 11.14 7.12
CA ASN A 67 -11.56 11.03 8.17
C ASN A 67 -12.76 10.21 7.68
N LEU A 68 -13.74 9.95 8.57
CA LEU A 68 -14.95 9.20 8.23
C LEU A 68 -15.72 9.85 7.07
N ASN A 69 -15.89 11.17 7.08
CA ASN A 69 -16.64 11.91 6.05
C ASN A 69 -15.96 11.79 4.68
N ASP A 70 -14.63 11.94 4.62
CA ASP A 70 -13.87 11.82 3.38
C ASP A 70 -14.10 10.46 2.72
N MET A 71 -14.08 9.38 3.52
CA MET A 71 -14.33 8.03 3.01
C MET A 71 -15.79 7.81 2.60
N SER A 72 -16.72 8.34 3.40
CA SER A 72 -18.16 8.24 3.15
C SER A 72 -18.54 8.91 1.82
N GLU A 73 -18.00 10.10 1.57
CA GLU A 73 -18.18 10.83 0.32
C GLU A 73 -17.61 10.08 -0.88
N ARG A 74 -16.40 9.52 -0.74
CA ARG A 74 -15.76 8.72 -1.80
C ARG A 74 -16.52 7.43 -2.11
N MET A 75 -17.06 6.78 -1.08
CA MET A 75 -17.87 5.57 -1.23
C MET A 75 -19.33 5.85 -1.59
N ARG A 76 -19.76 7.12 -1.54
CA ARG A 76 -21.15 7.57 -1.77
C ARG A 76 -22.16 6.91 -0.83
N ILE A 77 -21.79 6.80 0.44
CA ILE A 77 -22.63 6.27 1.52
C ILE A 77 -22.69 7.25 2.70
N LEU A 78 -23.57 7.02 3.65
CA LEU A 78 -23.67 7.88 4.84
C LEU A 78 -22.50 7.61 5.81
N PRO A 79 -22.02 8.62 6.56
CA PRO A 79 -20.99 8.43 7.58
C PRO A 79 -21.34 7.39 8.66
N SER A 80 -22.62 7.26 9.00
CA SER A 80 -23.10 6.20 9.89
C SER A 80 -22.93 4.81 9.27
N GLU A 81 -23.25 4.66 7.99
CA GLU A 81 -23.08 3.38 7.27
C GLU A 81 -21.61 3.01 7.17
N TYR A 82 -20.75 3.96 6.78
CA TYR A 82 -19.30 3.73 6.74
C TYR A 82 -18.73 3.37 8.13
N SER A 83 -19.20 4.03 9.19
CA SER A 83 -18.76 3.69 10.55
C SER A 83 -19.14 2.26 10.96
N GLU A 84 -20.27 1.72 10.49
CA GLU A 84 -20.62 0.32 10.74
C GLU A 84 -19.73 -0.63 9.93
N LEU A 85 -19.39 -0.28 8.67
CA LEU A 85 -18.46 -1.06 7.86
C LEU A 85 -17.06 -1.13 8.49
N GLU A 86 -16.56 -0.01 9.04
CA GLU A 86 -15.22 0.07 9.62
C GLU A 86 -15.05 -0.83 10.87
N ARG A 87 -16.14 -1.24 11.51
CA ARG A 87 -16.14 -2.14 12.68
C ARG A 87 -16.22 -3.62 12.30
N GLN A 88 -16.46 -3.95 11.04
CA GLN A 88 -16.54 -5.33 10.59
C GLN A 88 -15.14 -5.88 10.30
N ASP A 89 -14.84 -7.05 10.84
CA ASP A 89 -13.57 -7.73 10.57
C ASP A 89 -13.48 -8.27 9.14
N SER A 90 -14.63 -8.55 8.52
CA SER A 90 -14.73 -9.02 7.15
C SER A 90 -15.82 -8.28 6.39
N LEU A 91 -15.48 -7.80 5.20
CA LEU A 91 -16.41 -7.12 4.29
C LEU A 91 -16.79 -8.06 3.14
N SER A 92 -17.97 -7.85 2.55
CA SER A 92 -18.31 -8.55 1.31
C SER A 92 -17.33 -8.14 0.19
N PRO A 93 -17.12 -8.99 -0.84
CA PRO A 93 -16.25 -8.66 -1.96
C PRO A 93 -16.63 -7.33 -2.63
N GLN A 94 -17.92 -7.03 -2.77
CA GLN A 94 -18.36 -5.77 -3.39
C GLN A 94 -18.00 -4.55 -2.54
N ILE A 95 -18.16 -4.64 -1.21
CA ILE A 95 -17.85 -3.53 -0.30
C ILE A 95 -16.35 -3.32 -0.19
N SER A 96 -15.58 -4.41 -0.11
CA SER A 96 -14.12 -4.34 -0.08
C SER A 96 -13.57 -3.68 -1.34
N GLU A 97 -14.09 -4.05 -2.51
CA GLU A 97 -13.73 -3.43 -3.79
C GLU A 97 -14.07 -1.94 -3.81
N ALA A 98 -15.27 -1.55 -3.37
CA ALA A 98 -15.66 -0.14 -3.28
C ALA A 98 -14.75 0.66 -2.32
N ALA A 99 -14.42 0.09 -1.17
CA ALA A 99 -13.56 0.71 -0.17
C ALA A 99 -12.11 0.85 -0.67
N ALA A 100 -11.58 -0.18 -1.32
CA ALA A 100 -10.24 -0.17 -1.90
C ALA A 100 -10.11 0.88 -3.00
N ASN A 101 -11.11 1.00 -3.88
CA ASN A 101 -11.17 2.05 -4.88
C ASN A 101 -11.21 3.46 -4.25
N ALA A 102 -11.97 3.65 -3.17
CA ALA A 102 -12.00 4.91 -2.44
C ALA A 102 -10.66 5.28 -1.76
N LEU A 103 -9.91 4.27 -1.31
CA LEU A 103 -8.57 4.41 -0.71
C LEU A 103 -7.45 4.54 -1.76
N GLY A 104 -7.71 4.17 -3.02
CA GLY A 104 -6.71 4.09 -4.07
C GLY A 104 -5.69 2.98 -3.81
N ILE A 105 -6.16 1.80 -3.38
CA ILE A 105 -5.34 0.61 -3.10
C ILE A 105 -5.95 -0.62 -3.79
N ASP A 106 -5.21 -1.72 -3.85
CA ASP A 106 -5.73 -3.02 -4.29
C ASP A 106 -6.63 -3.64 -3.20
N SER A 107 -7.78 -4.22 -3.57
CA SER A 107 -8.73 -4.77 -2.59
C SER A 107 -8.19 -5.96 -1.83
N ARG A 108 -7.18 -6.67 -2.36
CA ARG A 108 -6.46 -7.73 -1.64
C ARG A 108 -5.78 -7.22 -0.37
N LEU A 109 -5.45 -5.92 -0.29
CA LEU A 109 -4.84 -5.30 0.89
C LEU A 109 -5.82 -5.08 2.06
N LEU A 110 -7.10 -5.42 1.87
CA LEU A 110 -8.12 -5.46 2.91
C LEU A 110 -8.37 -6.88 3.46
N PHE A 111 -7.60 -7.86 3.00
CA PHE A 111 -7.64 -9.26 3.45
C PHE A 111 -6.20 -9.73 3.75
N LEU A 112 -5.65 -9.37 4.91
CA LEU A 112 -4.37 -9.94 5.39
C LEU A 112 -4.59 -11.23 6.17
#